data_AF-A0A377V2F9-F1
#
_entry.id   AF-A0A377V2F9-F1
#
_cell.length_a   1.000
_cell.length_b   1.000
_cell.length_c   1.000
_cell.angle_alpha   90.00
_cell.angle_beta   90.00
_cell.angle_gamma   90.00
#
_symmetry.space_group_name_H-M   'P 1'
#
loop_
_entity.id
_entity.type
_entity.pdbx_description
1 polymer ?
#
loop_
_entity_poly.entity_id
_entity_poly.type
_entity_poly.pdbx_seq_one_letter_code
_entity_poly.pdbx_strand_id
1 'polypeptide(L)' 'MSHLAELVASAKAAINEASDVAALDNVRVEYLGKKGHLTLQMTTLA' A
#
# COMPACT_ATOMS: atom_id res chain seq x y z
N MET A 1 1.87 -11.54 -11.28
CA MET A 1 2.44 -10.27 -11.79
C MET A 1 1.39 -9.17 -11.94
N SER A 2 0.18 -9.44 -12.44
CA SER A 2 -0.90 -8.42 -12.56
C SER A 2 -1.30 -7.80 -11.22
N HIS A 3 -1.55 -8.63 -10.20
CA HIS A 3 -2.02 -8.16 -8.90
C HIS A 3 -1.04 -7.22 -8.17
N LEU A 4 0.27 -7.47 -8.29
CA LEU A 4 1.29 -6.57 -7.72
C LEU A 4 1.33 -5.23 -8.46
N ALA A 5 1.20 -5.25 -9.79
CA ALA A 5 1.17 -4.03 -10.59
C ALA A 5 -0.07 -3.18 -10.29
N GLU A 6 -1.24 -3.82 -10.09
CA GLU A 6 -2.47 -3.16 -9.64
C GLU A 6 -2.29 -2.52 -8.26
N LEU A 7 -1.75 -3.27 -7.28
CA LEU A 7 -1.51 -2.75 -5.94
C LEU A 7 -0.56 -1.55 -5.93
N VAL A 8 0.49 -1.58 -6.77
CA VAL A 8 1.41 -0.46 -6.95
C VAL A 8 0.73 0.74 -7.59
N ALA A 9 -0.14 0.53 -8.58
CA ALA A 9 -0.91 1.62 -9.20
C ALA A 9 -1.86 2.28 -8.19
N SER A 10 -2.59 1.48 -7.40
CA SER A 10 -3.49 1.97 -6.35
C SER A 10 -2.73 2.74 -5.26
N ALA A 11 -1.58 2.23 -4.80
CA ALA A 11 -0.75 2.92 -3.82
C ALA A 11 -0.27 4.29 -4.35
N LYS A 12 0.15 4.36 -5.62
CA LYS A 12 0.57 5.62 -6.25
C LYS A 12 -0.57 6.63 -6.38
N ALA A 13 -1.78 6.18 -6.73
CA ALA A 13 -2.95 7.04 -6.77
C ALA A 13 -3.28 7.60 -5.37
N ALA A 14 -3.32 6.74 -4.34
CA ALA A 14 -3.58 7.14 -2.97
C ALA A 14 -2.53 8.13 -2.42
N ILE A 15 -1.25 7.94 -2.77
CA ILE A 15 -0.18 8.90 -2.42
C ILE A 15 -0.44 10.28 -3.04
N ASN A 16 -0.88 10.33 -4.31
CA ASN A 16 -1.15 11.59 -5.00
C ASN A 16 -2.41 12.29 -4.48
N GLU A 17 -3.37 11.54 -3.94
CA GLU A 17 -4.61 12.08 -3.36
C GLU A 17 -4.45 12.54 -1.91
N ALA A 18 -3.44 12.05 -1.19
CA ALA A 18 -3.19 12.43 0.19
C ALA A 18 -2.85 13.94 0.30
N SER A 19 -3.72 14.70 0.97
CA SER A 19 -3.61 16.16 1.09
C SER A 19 -2.73 16.64 2.23
N ASP A 20 -2.36 15.74 3.15
CA ASP A 20 -1.54 16.06 4.31
C ASP A 20 -0.73 14.85 4.79
N VAL A 21 0.14 15.11 5.77
CA VAL A 21 1.06 14.10 6.31
C VAL A 21 0.31 12.98 7.05
N ALA A 22 -0.83 13.27 7.68
CA ALA A 22 -1.63 12.25 8.36
C ALA A 22 -2.31 11.32 7.34
N ALA A 23 -2.83 11.86 6.24
CA ALA A 23 -3.34 11.08 5.12
C ALA A 23 -2.24 10.22 4.49
N LEU A 24 -1.04 10.76 4.30
CA LEU A 24 0.10 9.99 3.79
C LEU A 24 0.55 8.88 4.76
N ASP A 25 0.47 9.12 6.07
CA ASP A 25 0.74 8.11 7.11
C ASP A 25 -0.26 6.95 7.03
N ASN A 26 -1.54 7.26 6.83
CA ASN A 26 -2.58 6.26 6.64
C ASN A 26 -2.32 5.39 5.40
N VAL A 27 -1.96 6.01 4.27
CA VAL A 27 -1.56 5.28 3.05
C VAL A 27 -0.35 4.39 3.33
N ARG A 28 0.67 4.88 4.05
CA ARG A 28 1.82 4.06 4.44
C ARG A 28 1.40 2.85 5.27
N VAL A 29 0.50 3.02 6.25
CA VAL A 29 0.03 1.92 7.12
C VAL A 29 -0.78 0.89 6.32
N GLU A 30 -1.64 1.33 5.42
CA GLU A 30 -2.50 0.45 4.60
C GLU A 30 -1.68 -0.46 3.68
N TYR A 31 -0.65 0.08 3.02
CA TYR A 31 0.12 -0.69 2.04
C TYR A 31 1.34 -1.39 2.64
N LEU A 32 2.03 -0.76 3.59
CA LEU A 32 3.34 -1.20 4.14
C LEU A 32 3.33 -1.50 5.65
N GLY A 33 2.19 -1.30 6.33
CA GLY A 33 2.08 -1.60 7.75
C GLY A 33 2.17 -3.09 8.06
N LYS A 34 2.27 -3.45 9.34
CA LYS A 34 2.39 -4.86 9.80
C LYS A 34 1.27 -5.78 9.29
N LYS A 35 0.11 -5.22 8.98
CA LYS A 35 -1.06 -5.91 8.39
C LYS A 35 -1.44 -5.32 7.03
N GLY A 36 -0.55 -4.55 6.43
CA GLY A 36 -0.78 -3.90 5.15
C GLY A 36 -0.73 -4.89 3.99
N HIS A 37 -1.26 -4.49 2.85
CA HIS A 37 -1.42 -5.36 1.69
C HIS A 37 -0.13 -6.08 1.28
N LEU A 38 1.00 -5.37 1.23
CA LEU A 38 2.27 -5.95 0.82
C LEU A 38 2.82 -6.91 1.88
N THR A 39 2.71 -6.58 3.16
CA THR A 39 3.15 -7.48 4.24
C THR A 39 2.36 -8.78 4.23
N LEU A 40 1.03 -8.70 4.07
CA LEU A 40 0.20 -9.90 3.96
C LEU A 40 0.56 -10.75 2.74
N GLN A 41 0.75 -10.13 1.56
CA GLN A 41 1.22 -10.86 0.38
C GLN A 41 2.55 -11.57 0.64
N MET A 42 3.52 -10.90 1.26
CA MET A 42 4.81 -11.52 1.60
C MET A 42 4.67 -12.73 2.52
N THR A 43 3.70 -12.73 3.44
CA THR A 43 3.44 -13.92 4.29
C THR A 43 2.95 -15.14 3.51
N THR A 44 2.29 -14.93 2.37
CA THR A 44 1.80 -16.03 1.51
C THR A 44 2.88 -16.58 0.56
N LEU A 45 4.03 -15.91 0.48
CA LEU A 45 5.17 -16.31 -0.35
C LEU A 45 6.27 -17.03 0.44
N ALA A 46 6.17 -17.04 1.78
CA ALA A 46 7.09 -17.72 2.69
C ALA A 46 6.66 -19.18 2.92
#